data_AF-A0A7S3E0P5-F1
#
_entry.id   AF-A0A7S3E0P5-F1
#
_cell.length_a   1.000
_cell.length_b   1.000
_cell.length_c   1.000
_cell.angle_alpha   90.00
_cell.angle_beta   90.00
_cell.angle_gamma   90.00
#
_symmetry.space_group_name_H-M   'P 1'
#
loop_
_entity.id
_entity.type
_entity.pdbx_description
1 polymer ?
#
loop_
_entity_poly.entity_id
_entity_poly.type
_entity_poly.pdbx_seq_one_letter_code
_entity_poly.pdbx_strand_id
1 'polypeptide(L)'
;GSWKAGRRHGKGKCIFADGTVFSGDWQDDKREGKGECRYANGDVYTGEWRQDAREGHGVCVFADGTKYRGEWVEDKWLQSSADPEFTKVSFGGSSGGGNAKGERSIVVATAGATLKFEILAYDDDENKRLCGGDPFSCYLEGPEGVSWAEVTDRNDGTYELSLTPKMAGDGSLFVMLGDDEVVAASPYSVQVTPGRPCPRKCLVHFPSPSDGDDRTAVAGEQSTFRIETRDAHGNVCTGVQHLPDLEIQITSASCVGGVAHTVAARDDGSLECSYLAEKSGLYRVHITCSSQPECPFRKGNLVVGSSPYSLKVVAGVTGETQAEAEASSGEEVVEDLVAKWESIAQCEYSAIDGKDDGWDSDPEEAQETAQEKYIREHPGVAVVDNLEDMWRVGLYQQEKKAFERKEKEKKLAMLKKRLEERYPSRGSAGTEDPSPGEEEADFEGDGISCLD
;
A
#
# COMPACT_ATOMS: atom_id res chain seq x y z
N GLY A 1 -4.07 -49.58 34.42
CA GLY A 1 -4.73 -49.88 33.13
C GLY A 1 -4.87 -51.39 32.99
N SER A 2 -5.36 -51.83 31.83
CA SER A 2 -5.47 -53.26 31.51
C SER A 2 -4.16 -53.81 30.94
N TRP A 3 -3.99 -55.13 31.02
CA TRP A 3 -2.81 -55.83 30.54
C TRP A 3 -3.25 -57.00 29.65
N LYS A 4 -2.53 -57.24 28.56
CA LYS A 4 -2.75 -58.38 27.65
C LYS A 4 -1.41 -59.00 27.30
N ALA A 5 -1.26 -60.30 27.56
CA ALA A 5 -0.01 -61.05 27.33
C ALA A 5 1.24 -60.39 27.97
N GLY A 6 1.09 -59.82 29.17
CA GLY A 6 2.19 -59.13 29.87
C GLY A 6 2.50 -57.72 29.37
N ARG A 7 1.77 -57.20 28.37
CA ARG A 7 1.92 -55.86 27.81
C ARG A 7 0.77 -54.94 28.20
N ARG A 8 1.02 -53.63 28.31
CA ARG A 8 -0.02 -52.62 28.56
C ARG A 8 -1.01 -52.59 27.40
N HIS A 9 -2.30 -52.58 27.72
CA HIS A 9 -3.37 -52.61 26.73
C HIS A 9 -4.63 -51.90 27.23
N GLY A 10 -5.43 -51.34 26.32
CA GLY A 10 -6.65 -50.59 26.64
C GLY A 10 -6.37 -49.32 27.44
N LYS A 11 -7.37 -48.80 28.15
CA LYS A 11 -7.25 -47.53 28.88
C LYS A 11 -6.33 -47.65 30.08
N GLY A 12 -5.41 -46.70 30.22
CA GLY A 12 -4.46 -46.70 31.32
C GLY A 12 -3.75 -45.37 31.51
N LYS A 13 -3.32 -45.14 32.76
CA LYS A 13 -2.43 -44.06 33.14
C LYS A 13 -1.05 -44.64 33.45
N CYS A 14 0.00 -44.06 32.87
CA CYS A 14 1.40 -44.38 33.12
C CYS A 14 2.11 -43.10 33.59
N ILE A 15 2.90 -43.24 34.65
CA ILE A 15 3.79 -42.18 35.14
C ILE A 15 5.19 -42.68 34.87
N PHE A 16 5.92 -41.96 34.02
CA PHE A 16 7.27 -42.29 33.61
C PHE A 16 8.28 -41.76 34.65
N ALA A 17 9.50 -42.28 34.61
CA ALA A 17 10.55 -41.95 35.58
C ALA A 17 11.01 -40.48 35.50
N ASP A 18 10.87 -39.86 34.33
CA ASP A 18 11.13 -38.43 34.09
C ASP A 18 10.05 -37.51 34.66
N GLY A 19 8.93 -38.06 35.14
CA GLY A 19 7.77 -37.29 35.61
C GLY A 19 6.69 -37.07 34.55
N THR A 20 6.91 -37.51 33.30
CA THR A 20 5.90 -37.49 32.25
C THR A 20 4.71 -38.38 32.64
N VAL A 21 3.50 -37.92 32.39
CA VAL A 21 2.26 -38.62 32.72
C VAL A 21 1.43 -38.79 31.44
N PHE A 22 1.24 -40.03 31.02
CA PHE A 22 0.31 -40.36 29.95
C PHE A 22 -0.97 -40.97 30.51
N SER A 23 -2.12 -40.55 30.00
CA SER A 23 -3.44 -41.11 30.30
C SER A 23 -4.21 -41.28 28.99
N GLY A 24 -4.40 -42.53 28.55
CA GLY A 24 -5.03 -42.79 27.26
C GLY A 24 -5.13 -44.29 26.94
N ASP A 25 -5.40 -44.57 25.68
CA ASP A 25 -5.45 -45.93 25.14
C ASP A 25 -4.01 -46.47 24.89
N TRP A 26 -3.83 -47.77 25.16
CA TRP A 26 -2.58 -48.49 24.99
C TRP A 26 -2.80 -49.71 24.09
N GLN A 27 -1.83 -50.02 23.24
CA GLN A 27 -1.78 -51.24 22.46
C GLN A 27 -0.35 -51.81 22.45
N ASP A 28 -0.19 -53.01 23.01
CA ASP A 28 1.09 -53.74 23.01
C ASP A 28 2.27 -52.90 23.51
N ASP A 29 2.10 -52.27 24.67
CA ASP A 29 3.04 -51.35 25.33
C ASP A 29 3.27 -50.00 24.64
N LYS A 30 2.59 -49.71 23.54
CA LYS A 30 2.62 -48.41 22.87
C LYS A 30 1.36 -47.59 23.14
N ARG A 31 1.49 -46.27 23.17
CA ARG A 31 0.36 -45.33 23.15
C ARG A 31 -0.33 -45.41 21.79
N GLU A 32 -1.64 -45.54 21.81
CA GLU A 32 -2.48 -45.72 20.62
C GLU A 32 -3.83 -45.03 20.87
N GLY A 33 -4.58 -44.66 19.83
CA GLY A 33 -5.93 -44.12 20.01
C GLY A 33 -5.92 -42.74 20.69
N LYS A 34 -6.88 -42.47 21.58
CA LYS A 34 -7.00 -41.14 22.21
C LYS A 34 -6.27 -41.09 23.55
N GLY A 35 -5.52 -40.02 23.78
CA GLY A 35 -4.76 -39.87 25.01
C GLY A 35 -4.32 -38.44 25.30
N GLU A 36 -4.08 -38.20 26.58
CA GLU A 36 -3.45 -36.99 27.09
C GLU A 36 -2.06 -37.34 27.64
N CYS A 37 -1.02 -36.64 27.18
CA CYS A 37 0.32 -36.70 27.75
C CYS A 37 0.70 -35.35 28.33
N ARG A 38 0.99 -35.33 29.63
CA ARG A 38 1.61 -34.20 30.33
C ARG A 38 3.09 -34.49 30.46
N TYR A 39 3.91 -33.74 29.75
CA TYR A 39 5.35 -33.90 29.73
C TYR A 39 5.99 -33.28 30.97
N ALA A 40 7.16 -33.78 31.34
CA ALA A 40 7.92 -33.28 32.50
C ALA A 40 8.30 -31.79 32.37
N ASN A 41 8.44 -31.28 31.15
CA ASN A 41 8.73 -29.88 30.86
C ASN A 41 7.52 -28.94 31.04
N GLY A 42 6.32 -29.48 31.29
CA GLY A 42 5.07 -28.72 31.45
C GLY A 42 4.16 -28.73 30.23
N ASP A 43 4.62 -29.23 29.08
CA ASP A 43 3.80 -29.33 27.87
C ASP A 43 2.68 -30.35 28.05
N VAL A 44 1.55 -30.13 27.41
CA VAL A 44 0.39 -31.01 27.45
C VAL A 44 -0.11 -31.24 26.03
N TYR A 45 -0.06 -32.49 25.57
CA TYR A 45 -0.71 -32.91 24.35
C TYR A 45 -1.98 -33.70 24.65
N THR A 46 -3.10 -33.33 24.04
CA THR A 46 -4.36 -34.06 24.08
C THR A 46 -4.81 -34.33 22.65
N GLY A 47 -4.85 -35.59 22.25
CA GLY A 47 -5.19 -35.93 20.87
C GLY A 47 -5.09 -37.42 20.57
N GLU A 48 -4.96 -37.72 19.29
CA GLU A 48 -4.76 -39.07 18.79
C GLU A 48 -3.26 -39.47 18.82
N TRP A 49 -3.04 -40.76 18.94
CA TRP A 49 -1.75 -41.42 19.08
C TRP A 49 -1.72 -42.67 18.21
N ARG A 50 -0.56 -42.93 17.60
CA ARG A 50 -0.30 -44.15 16.85
C ARG A 50 1.13 -44.59 17.09
N GLN A 51 1.31 -45.80 17.59
CA GLN A 51 2.63 -46.40 17.84
C GLN A 51 3.61 -45.49 18.62
N ASP A 52 3.15 -44.90 19.72
CA ASP A 52 3.90 -43.94 20.55
C ASP A 52 4.16 -42.55 19.94
N ALA A 53 3.73 -42.27 18.72
CA ALA A 53 3.78 -40.93 18.13
C ALA A 53 2.41 -40.23 18.21
N ARG A 54 2.41 -38.89 18.30
CA ARG A 54 1.22 -38.07 18.09
C ARG A 54 0.79 -38.17 16.62
N GLU A 55 -0.49 -38.44 16.40
CA GLU A 55 -1.07 -38.69 15.08
C GLU A 55 -2.48 -38.11 15.04
N GLY A 56 -3.01 -37.76 13.87
CA GLY A 56 -4.39 -37.31 13.68
C GLY A 56 -4.66 -35.94 14.32
N HIS A 57 -5.89 -35.67 14.73
CA HIS A 57 -6.23 -34.37 15.32
C HIS A 57 -5.86 -34.30 16.81
N GLY A 58 -5.17 -33.23 17.19
CA GLY A 58 -4.71 -33.02 18.55
C GLY A 58 -4.46 -31.56 18.90
N VAL A 59 -4.35 -31.30 20.20
CA VAL A 59 -4.03 -29.99 20.77
C VAL A 59 -2.80 -30.13 21.65
N CYS A 60 -1.76 -29.37 21.34
CA CYS A 60 -0.57 -29.22 22.17
C CYS A 60 -0.58 -27.85 22.84
N VAL A 61 -0.56 -27.83 24.16
CA VAL A 61 -0.38 -26.64 24.99
C VAL A 61 1.04 -26.70 25.54
N PHE A 62 1.88 -25.76 25.16
CA PHE A 62 3.25 -25.67 25.64
C PHE A 62 3.29 -25.00 27.01
N ALA A 63 4.39 -25.21 27.75
CA ALA A 63 4.59 -24.66 29.08
C ALA A 63 4.53 -23.12 29.14
N ASP A 64 4.83 -22.44 28.02
CA ASP A 64 4.73 -20.99 27.85
C ASP A 64 3.28 -20.49 27.65
N GLY A 65 2.31 -21.41 27.50
CA GLY A 65 0.91 -21.13 27.23
C GLY A 65 0.54 -21.09 25.75
N THR A 66 1.51 -21.21 24.84
CA THR A 66 1.28 -21.33 23.40
C THR A 66 0.47 -22.59 23.13
N LYS A 67 -0.52 -22.50 22.25
CA LYS A 67 -1.43 -23.59 21.94
C LYS A 67 -1.46 -23.81 20.43
N TYR A 68 -1.20 -25.04 20.01
CA TYR A 68 -1.37 -25.49 18.64
C TYR A 68 -2.44 -26.56 18.55
N ARG A 69 -3.47 -26.29 17.76
CA ARG A 69 -4.49 -27.25 17.36
C ARG A 69 -4.23 -27.66 15.92
N GLY A 70 -4.48 -28.91 15.59
CA GLY A 70 -4.56 -29.34 14.19
C GLY A 70 -4.17 -30.78 13.99
N GLU A 71 -3.73 -31.08 12.77
CA GLU A 71 -3.30 -32.41 12.36
C GLU A 71 -1.85 -32.69 12.79
N TRP A 72 -1.60 -33.92 13.24
CA TRP A 72 -0.30 -34.42 13.67
C TRP A 72 0.03 -35.66 12.85
N VAL A 73 1.26 -35.74 12.36
CA VAL A 73 1.77 -36.91 11.63
C VAL A 73 3.16 -37.22 12.15
N GLU A 74 3.34 -38.40 12.74
CA GLU A 74 4.64 -38.84 13.28
C GLU A 74 5.29 -37.79 14.21
N ASP A 75 4.54 -37.31 15.21
CA ASP A 75 4.95 -36.27 16.17
C ASP A 75 5.16 -34.87 15.59
N LYS A 76 4.98 -34.66 14.29
CA LYS A 76 5.07 -33.34 13.65
C LYS A 76 3.68 -32.73 13.54
N TRP A 77 3.55 -31.50 14.01
CA TRP A 77 2.35 -30.70 13.79
C TRP A 77 2.32 -30.19 12.34
N LEU A 78 1.19 -30.35 11.68
CA LEU A 78 0.91 -29.84 10.35
C LEU A 78 0.01 -28.61 10.47
N GLN A 79 0.53 -27.47 10.02
CA GLN A 79 -0.27 -26.26 9.91
C GLN A 79 -1.08 -26.26 8.62
N SER A 80 -2.37 -25.98 8.74
CA SER A 80 -3.32 -25.77 7.65
C SER A 80 -3.07 -24.45 6.91
N SER A 81 -3.72 -24.28 5.76
CA SER A 81 -3.68 -23.02 4.99
C SER A 81 -4.28 -21.87 5.79
N ALA A 82 -3.93 -20.64 5.43
CA ALA A 82 -4.61 -19.48 5.98
C ALA A 82 -6.12 -19.58 5.72
N ASP A 83 -6.91 -19.17 6.70
CA ASP A 83 -8.36 -19.07 6.63
C ASP A 83 -8.74 -17.58 6.59
N PRO A 84 -9.55 -17.15 5.60
CA PRO A 84 -9.95 -15.76 5.46
C PRO A 84 -10.81 -15.26 6.63
N GLU A 85 -11.57 -16.12 7.32
CA GLU A 85 -12.46 -15.74 8.41
C GLU A 85 -11.70 -15.33 9.68
N PHE A 86 -10.57 -16.00 9.95
CA PHE A 86 -9.75 -15.74 11.13
C PHE A 86 -8.60 -14.76 10.89
N THR A 87 -8.26 -14.53 9.62
CA THR A 87 -7.22 -13.58 9.22
C THR A 87 -7.58 -12.15 9.66
N LYS A 88 -6.60 -11.47 10.27
CA LYS A 88 -6.79 -10.10 10.81
C LYS A 88 -5.97 -9.10 10.02
N VAL A 89 -6.54 -7.93 9.77
CA VAL A 89 -5.85 -6.81 9.12
C VAL A 89 -5.70 -5.68 10.14
N SER A 90 -4.51 -5.08 10.20
CA SER A 90 -4.17 -4.00 11.11
C SER A 90 -3.61 -2.79 10.34
N PHE A 91 -4.21 -1.63 10.55
CA PHE A 91 -3.80 -0.38 9.90
C PHE A 91 -2.86 0.40 10.81
N GLY A 92 -1.65 0.71 10.34
CA GLY A 92 -0.70 1.53 11.07
C GLY A 92 -1.17 2.99 11.11
N GLY A 93 -1.42 3.54 12.30
CA GLY A 93 -1.62 4.99 12.48
C GLY A 93 -3.05 5.48 12.70
N SER A 94 -4.06 4.61 12.79
CA SER A 94 -5.38 5.01 13.26
C SER A 94 -5.63 4.41 14.65
N SER A 95 -5.68 5.28 15.66
CA SER A 95 -6.18 4.95 17.00
C SER A 95 -7.65 4.55 16.89
N GLY A 96 -7.91 3.26 16.66
CA GLY A 96 -9.27 2.75 16.49
C GLY A 96 -9.30 1.26 16.15
N GLY A 97 -8.46 0.45 16.80
CA GLY A 97 -8.35 -0.99 16.56
C GLY A 97 -8.84 -1.84 17.74
N GLY A 98 -9.96 -1.47 18.35
CA GLY A 98 -10.67 -2.31 19.31
C GLY A 98 -12.00 -2.76 18.69
N ASN A 99 -12.04 -3.98 18.17
CA ASN A 99 -13.26 -4.57 17.61
C ASN A 99 -14.24 -4.93 18.74
N ALA A 100 -15.02 -3.95 19.20
CA ALA A 100 -16.33 -4.21 19.78
C ALA A 100 -17.32 -4.28 18.61
N LYS A 101 -17.90 -5.46 18.40
CA LYS A 101 -18.93 -5.79 17.39
C LYS A 101 -19.69 -4.57 16.83
N GLY A 102 -19.36 -4.15 15.60
CA GLY A 102 -20.28 -3.40 14.74
C GLY A 102 -19.80 -2.07 14.16
N GLU A 103 -18.68 -1.49 14.60
CA GLU A 103 -18.14 -0.26 14.00
C GLU A 103 -17.12 -0.60 12.91
N ARG A 104 -17.44 -0.26 11.65
CA ARG A 104 -16.50 -0.36 10.52
C ARG A 104 -15.36 0.63 10.74
N SER A 105 -14.14 0.15 10.93
CA SER A 105 -12.95 0.99 11.03
C SER A 105 -12.79 1.79 9.75
N ILE A 106 -12.96 3.12 9.82
CA ILE A 106 -12.66 4.02 8.71
C ILE A 106 -11.14 4.21 8.65
N VAL A 107 -10.55 3.85 7.51
CA VAL A 107 -9.11 4.04 7.26
C VAL A 107 -8.95 5.41 6.61
N VAL A 108 -8.27 6.33 7.30
CA VAL A 108 -7.98 7.65 6.74
C VAL A 108 -6.63 7.59 6.03
N ALA A 109 -6.62 7.95 4.75
CA ALA A 109 -5.41 8.05 3.94
C ALA A 109 -5.27 9.46 3.37
N THR A 110 -4.08 9.80 2.89
CA THR A 110 -3.81 11.07 2.21
C THR A 110 -3.36 10.79 0.79
N ALA A 111 -3.92 11.52 -0.17
CA ALA A 111 -3.56 11.40 -1.58
C ALA A 111 -2.06 11.64 -1.79
N GLY A 112 -1.37 10.65 -2.37
CA GLY A 112 0.07 10.66 -2.58
C GLY A 112 0.91 10.13 -1.41
N ALA A 113 0.32 9.85 -0.25
CA ALA A 113 0.99 9.21 0.86
C ALA A 113 0.85 7.69 0.78
N THR A 114 1.93 6.96 1.06
CA THR A 114 1.87 5.49 1.09
C THR A 114 1.16 5.03 2.36
N LEU A 115 -0.01 4.42 2.18
CA LEU A 115 -0.73 3.69 3.22
C LEU A 115 -0.06 2.33 3.43
N LYS A 116 0.36 2.07 4.67
CA LYS A 116 0.96 0.79 5.08
C LYS A 116 0.06 0.09 6.10
N PHE A 117 -0.18 -1.19 5.90
CA PHE A 117 -0.94 -2.02 6.83
C PHE A 117 -0.46 -3.47 6.79
N GLU A 118 -0.77 -4.22 7.83
CA GLU A 118 -0.26 -5.58 8.03
C GLU A 118 -1.42 -6.58 8.14
N ILE A 119 -1.29 -7.70 7.44
CA ILE A 119 -2.16 -8.87 7.59
C ILE A 119 -1.47 -9.85 8.52
N LEU A 120 -2.20 -10.31 9.53
CA LEU A 120 -1.87 -11.41 10.41
C LEU A 120 -2.73 -12.60 9.98
N ALA A 121 -2.11 -13.56 9.30
CA ALA A 121 -2.81 -14.74 8.81
C ALA A 121 -3.01 -15.75 9.94
N TYR A 122 -4.20 -16.32 10.00
CA TYR A 122 -4.57 -17.40 10.92
C TYR A 122 -5.05 -18.59 10.11
N ASP A 123 -4.88 -19.80 10.62
CA ASP A 123 -5.42 -21.01 10.01
C ASP A 123 -6.85 -21.31 10.47
N ASP A 124 -7.45 -22.37 9.91
CA ASP A 124 -8.81 -22.86 10.20
C ASP A 124 -9.01 -23.29 11.67
N ASP A 125 -7.91 -23.55 12.38
CA ASP A 125 -7.87 -23.94 13.78
C ASP A 125 -7.58 -22.74 14.73
N GLU A 126 -7.64 -21.51 14.21
CA GLU A 126 -7.36 -20.24 14.88
C GLU A 126 -5.90 -20.05 15.36
N ASN A 127 -4.94 -20.83 14.85
CA ASN A 127 -3.53 -20.62 15.16
C ASN A 127 -2.94 -19.57 14.23
N LYS A 128 -1.98 -18.78 14.73
CA LYS A 128 -1.22 -17.86 13.89
C LYS A 128 -0.39 -18.66 12.89
N ARG A 129 -0.43 -18.28 11.60
CA ARG A 129 0.45 -18.83 10.57
C ARG A 129 1.91 -18.64 10.99
N LEU A 130 2.70 -19.71 10.92
CA LEU A 130 4.14 -19.71 11.25
C LEU A 130 5.01 -19.54 10.00
N CYS A 131 4.41 -19.63 8.82
CA CYS A 131 5.09 -19.48 7.54
C CYS A 131 4.23 -18.72 6.53
N GLY A 132 4.91 -18.06 5.60
CA GLY A 132 4.30 -17.36 4.47
C GLY A 132 3.84 -18.29 3.34
N GLY A 133 3.59 -17.68 2.18
CA GLY A 133 3.22 -18.31 0.92
C GLY A 133 1.73 -18.46 0.71
N ASP A 134 0.91 -17.76 1.49
CA ASP A 134 -0.53 -17.64 1.24
C ASP A 134 -0.78 -16.53 0.20
N PRO A 135 -1.65 -16.76 -0.80
CA PRO A 135 -1.81 -15.86 -1.94
C PRO A 135 -2.71 -14.66 -1.58
N PHE A 136 -2.27 -13.80 -0.68
CA PHE A 136 -3.00 -12.58 -0.35
C PHE A 136 -2.94 -11.58 -1.50
N SER A 137 -4.09 -11.00 -1.83
CA SER A 137 -4.20 -9.90 -2.79
C SER A 137 -5.05 -8.78 -2.19
N CYS A 138 -4.78 -7.55 -2.62
CA CYS A 138 -5.50 -6.38 -2.12
C CYS A 138 -5.60 -5.31 -3.18
N TYR A 139 -6.78 -4.69 -3.26
CA TYR A 139 -7.03 -3.56 -4.13
C TYR A 139 -7.97 -2.55 -3.48
N LEU A 140 -7.77 -1.28 -3.79
CA LEU A 140 -8.65 -0.18 -3.43
C LEU A 140 -9.54 0.15 -4.62
N GLU A 141 -10.85 0.06 -4.44
CA GLU A 141 -11.81 0.62 -5.38
C GLU A 141 -12.18 2.03 -4.92
N GLY A 142 -11.87 3.04 -5.74
CA GLY A 142 -12.10 4.43 -5.43
C GLY A 142 -12.42 5.27 -6.67
N PRO A 143 -12.41 6.61 -6.55
CA PRO A 143 -12.74 7.51 -7.65
C PRO A 143 -11.75 7.43 -8.83
N GLU A 144 -10.54 6.91 -8.63
CA GLU A 144 -9.56 6.63 -9.69
C GLU A 144 -9.76 5.27 -10.39
N GLY A 145 -10.77 4.50 -9.97
CA GLY A 145 -10.95 3.10 -10.36
C GLY A 145 -10.29 2.15 -9.35
N VAL A 146 -9.70 1.06 -9.87
CA VAL A 146 -9.09 0.01 -9.06
C VAL A 146 -7.58 0.22 -8.98
N SER A 147 -7.06 0.38 -7.76
CA SER A 147 -5.65 0.52 -7.44
C SER A 147 -5.15 -0.67 -6.63
N TRP A 148 -4.22 -1.45 -7.21
CA TRP A 148 -3.66 -2.64 -6.56
C TRP A 148 -2.61 -2.25 -5.50
N ALA A 149 -2.63 -2.97 -4.38
CA ALA A 149 -1.59 -2.86 -3.36
C ALA A 149 -0.44 -3.83 -3.66
N GLU A 150 0.78 -3.43 -3.29
CA GLU A 150 1.92 -4.32 -3.27
C GLU A 150 1.88 -5.14 -1.98
N VAL A 151 2.06 -6.46 -2.10
CA VAL A 151 2.04 -7.40 -0.96
C VAL A 151 3.44 -7.97 -0.77
N THR A 152 4.00 -7.79 0.42
CA THR A 152 5.30 -8.33 0.82
C THR A 152 5.10 -9.37 1.91
N ASP A 153 5.45 -10.61 1.62
CA ASP A 153 5.42 -11.72 2.57
C ASP A 153 6.66 -11.72 3.46
N ARG A 154 6.49 -11.64 4.78
CA ARG A 154 7.59 -11.70 5.76
C ARG A 154 7.99 -13.14 6.12
N ASN A 155 7.35 -14.14 5.52
CA ASN A 155 7.56 -15.57 5.72
C ASN A 155 7.30 -16.08 7.14
N ASP A 156 6.62 -15.32 7.97
CA ASP A 156 6.29 -15.63 9.38
C ASP A 156 4.77 -15.62 9.64
N GLY A 157 3.97 -15.72 8.58
CA GLY A 157 2.52 -15.58 8.61
C GLY A 157 2.03 -14.12 8.67
N THR A 158 2.94 -13.16 8.56
CA THR A 158 2.61 -11.74 8.45
C THR A 158 2.93 -11.19 7.05
N TYR A 159 2.04 -10.36 6.54
CA TYR A 159 2.16 -9.76 5.21
C TYR A 159 2.06 -8.24 5.33
N GLU A 160 3.04 -7.53 4.80
CA GLU A 160 3.02 -6.06 4.73
C GLU A 160 2.43 -5.65 3.39
N LEU A 161 1.44 -4.74 3.43
CA LEU A 161 0.81 -4.20 2.24
C LEU A 161 1.08 -2.70 2.15
N SER A 162 1.40 -2.26 0.95
CA SER A 162 1.60 -0.85 0.64
C SER A 162 0.79 -0.42 -0.58
N LEU A 163 0.07 0.69 -0.42
CA LEU A 163 -0.81 1.29 -1.42
C LEU A 163 -0.61 2.81 -1.39
N THR A 164 -0.62 3.47 -2.54
CA THR A 164 -0.53 4.94 -2.62
C THR A 164 -1.69 5.49 -3.45
N PRO A 165 -2.81 5.90 -2.84
CA PRO A 165 -3.94 6.44 -3.59
C PRO A 165 -3.59 7.82 -4.15
N LYS A 166 -4.01 8.15 -5.37
CA LYS A 166 -3.70 9.46 -5.99
C LYS A 166 -4.89 10.39 -5.98
N MET A 167 -6.10 9.86 -6.06
CA MET A 167 -7.33 10.65 -6.04
C MET A 167 -7.98 10.67 -4.66
N ALA A 168 -8.37 11.86 -4.20
CA ALA A 168 -9.11 12.04 -2.97
C ALA A 168 -10.58 11.62 -3.16
N GLY A 169 -11.16 11.03 -2.12
CA GLY A 169 -12.55 10.56 -2.10
C GLY A 169 -12.73 9.32 -1.23
N ASP A 170 -13.98 8.88 -1.17
CA ASP A 170 -14.33 7.65 -0.46
C ASP A 170 -14.07 6.43 -1.35
N GLY A 171 -13.54 5.38 -0.75
CA GLY A 171 -13.23 4.13 -1.42
C GLY A 171 -13.46 2.91 -0.52
N SER A 172 -13.41 1.74 -1.14
CA SER A 172 -13.54 0.45 -0.48
C SER A 172 -12.29 -0.38 -0.74
N LEU A 173 -11.58 -0.74 0.33
CA LEU A 173 -10.39 -1.58 0.27
C LEU A 173 -10.78 -3.03 0.45
N PHE A 174 -10.50 -3.83 -0.57
CA PHE A 174 -10.73 -5.26 -0.58
C PHE A 174 -9.44 -6.01 -0.24
N VAL A 175 -9.52 -6.92 0.71
CA VAL A 175 -8.44 -7.85 1.06
C VAL A 175 -8.95 -9.26 0.80
N MET A 176 -8.26 -9.99 -0.07
CA MET A 176 -8.66 -11.31 -0.53
C MET A 176 -7.55 -12.34 -0.27
N LEU A 177 -7.96 -13.57 -0.07
CA LEU A 177 -7.10 -14.74 -0.07
C LEU A 177 -7.39 -15.54 -1.35
N GLY A 178 -6.43 -15.61 -2.26
CA GLY A 178 -6.65 -16.18 -3.59
C GLY A 178 -7.55 -15.30 -4.46
N ASP A 179 -8.34 -15.94 -5.31
CA ASP A 179 -9.14 -15.27 -6.34
C ASP A 179 -10.56 -14.92 -5.90
N ASP A 180 -11.14 -15.67 -4.94
CA ASP A 180 -12.58 -15.60 -4.63
C ASP A 180 -12.92 -15.39 -3.14
N GLU A 181 -11.96 -15.50 -2.22
CA GLU A 181 -12.24 -15.44 -0.78
C GLU A 181 -11.90 -14.08 -0.18
N VAL A 182 -12.88 -13.48 0.50
CA VAL A 182 -12.73 -12.17 1.15
C VAL A 182 -12.44 -12.35 2.63
N VAL A 183 -11.41 -11.66 3.14
CA VAL A 183 -11.03 -11.72 4.56
C VAL A 183 -12.14 -11.12 5.44
N ALA A 184 -12.37 -11.67 6.63
CA ALA A 184 -13.55 -11.45 7.50
C ALA A 184 -14.02 -10.00 7.77
N ALA A 185 -13.18 -8.99 7.56
CA ALA A 185 -13.54 -7.58 7.75
C ALA A 185 -13.37 -6.71 6.49
N SER A 186 -13.11 -7.33 5.34
CA SER A 186 -13.14 -6.70 4.04
C SER A 186 -14.58 -6.70 3.48
N PRO A 187 -15.04 -5.62 2.83
CA PRO A 187 -14.28 -4.41 2.49
C PRO A 187 -14.16 -3.41 3.65
N TYR A 188 -12.99 -2.77 3.74
CA TYR A 188 -12.73 -1.67 4.66
C TYR A 188 -13.08 -0.33 4.00
N SER A 189 -13.79 0.54 4.71
CA SER A 189 -14.08 1.90 4.22
C SER A 189 -12.83 2.77 4.33
N VAL A 190 -12.36 3.29 3.20
CA VAL A 190 -11.19 4.17 3.13
C VAL A 190 -11.64 5.57 2.75
N GLN A 191 -11.21 6.56 3.53
CA GLN A 191 -11.41 7.96 3.20
C GLN A 191 -10.07 8.57 2.81
N VAL A 192 -9.89 8.85 1.52
CA VAL A 192 -8.68 9.50 1.00
C VAL A 192 -8.88 11.01 1.04
N THR A 193 -8.15 11.67 1.93
CA THR A 193 -8.10 13.12 2.03
C THR A 193 -7.10 13.70 1.03
N PRO A 194 -7.36 14.89 0.47
CA PRO A 194 -6.40 15.54 -0.42
C PRO A 194 -5.10 15.84 0.33
N GLY A 195 -3.98 15.78 -0.39
CA GLY A 195 -2.67 16.12 0.16
C GLY A 195 -2.52 17.62 0.45
N ARG A 196 -1.33 18.00 0.92
CA ARG A 196 -0.97 19.42 1.08
C ARG A 196 -1.10 20.16 -0.27
N PRO A 197 -1.60 21.41 -0.29
CA PRO A 197 -1.69 22.22 -1.50
C PRO A 197 -0.33 22.38 -2.20
N CYS A 198 -0.31 22.18 -3.51
CA CYS A 198 0.82 22.40 -4.39
C CYS A 198 0.59 23.67 -5.21
N PRO A 199 1.36 24.76 -4.98
CA PRO A 199 1.15 26.05 -5.65
C PRO A 199 0.99 25.97 -7.18
N ARG A 200 1.78 25.13 -7.85
CA ARG A 200 1.75 24.97 -9.32
C ARG A 200 0.47 24.35 -9.86
N LYS A 201 -0.24 23.57 -9.04
CA LYS A 201 -1.48 22.87 -9.43
C LYS A 201 -2.74 23.64 -9.06
N CYS A 202 -2.62 24.63 -8.18
CA CYS A 202 -3.73 25.54 -7.86
C CYS A 202 -4.22 26.27 -9.12
N LEU A 203 -5.53 26.53 -9.17
CA LEU A 203 -6.16 27.25 -10.27
C LEU A 203 -6.63 28.63 -9.79
N VAL A 204 -6.49 29.63 -10.65
CA VAL A 204 -6.90 31.01 -10.37
C VAL A 204 -8.06 31.36 -11.28
N HIS A 205 -9.20 31.65 -10.67
CA HIS A 205 -10.45 32.04 -11.31
C HIS A 205 -10.66 33.53 -11.12
N PHE A 206 -10.58 34.28 -12.21
CA PHE A 206 -10.98 35.67 -12.23
C PHE A 206 -12.50 35.76 -12.47
N PRO A 207 -13.16 36.79 -11.93
CA PRO A 207 -14.55 37.06 -12.24
C PRO A 207 -14.62 37.44 -13.73
N SER A 208 -15.57 36.84 -14.43
CA SER A 208 -15.90 37.20 -15.81
C SER A 208 -17.23 37.96 -15.77
N PRO A 209 -17.34 39.17 -16.36
CA PRO A 209 -18.63 39.80 -16.54
C PRO A 209 -19.48 38.99 -17.52
N SER A 210 -20.79 39.23 -17.50
CA SER A 210 -21.78 38.61 -18.39
C SER A 210 -21.47 38.73 -19.89
N ASP A 211 -20.54 39.58 -20.29
CA ASP A 211 -20.21 39.91 -21.69
C ASP A 211 -19.00 39.13 -22.27
N GLY A 212 -18.50 38.10 -21.56
CA GLY A 212 -17.63 37.08 -22.16
C GLY A 212 -16.17 37.46 -22.40
N ASP A 213 -15.72 38.62 -21.90
CA ASP A 213 -14.29 39.00 -21.88
C ASP A 213 -13.67 38.46 -20.56
N ASP A 214 -12.97 37.33 -20.64
CA ASP A 214 -12.31 36.71 -19.48
C ASP A 214 -11.29 37.68 -18.87
N ARG A 215 -11.42 37.95 -17.56
CA ARG A 215 -10.48 38.74 -16.73
C ARG A 215 -10.56 40.27 -16.91
N THR A 216 -11.77 40.83 -16.84
CA THR A 216 -11.98 42.28 -16.74
C THR A 216 -12.43 42.73 -15.35
N ALA A 217 -11.94 43.87 -14.90
CA ALA A 217 -12.36 44.52 -13.65
C ALA A 217 -12.67 46.00 -13.88
N VAL A 218 -13.39 46.64 -12.95
CA VAL A 218 -13.79 48.04 -13.07
C VAL A 218 -12.91 48.92 -12.18
N ALA A 219 -12.40 50.02 -12.73
CA ALA A 219 -11.61 50.98 -11.97
C ALA A 219 -12.46 51.65 -10.88
N GLY A 220 -11.94 51.71 -9.65
CA GLY A 220 -12.61 52.28 -8.49
C GLY A 220 -13.51 51.30 -7.72
N GLU A 221 -13.73 50.08 -8.23
CA GLU A 221 -14.54 49.06 -7.55
C GLU A 221 -13.67 47.95 -6.97
N GLN A 222 -14.05 47.44 -5.78
CA GLN A 222 -13.39 46.28 -5.20
C GLN A 222 -13.73 45.04 -6.03
N SER A 223 -12.70 44.46 -6.63
CA SER A 223 -12.82 43.23 -7.41
C SER A 223 -12.22 42.07 -6.64
N THR A 224 -12.78 40.87 -6.79
CA THR A 224 -12.26 39.66 -6.13
C THR A 224 -11.92 38.61 -7.16
N PHE A 225 -10.88 37.81 -6.92
CA PHE A 225 -10.61 36.58 -7.67
C PHE A 225 -10.39 35.42 -6.70
N ARG A 226 -10.67 34.20 -7.17
CA ARG A 226 -10.64 32.99 -6.35
C ARG A 226 -9.46 32.11 -6.74
N ILE A 227 -8.72 31.63 -5.75
CA ILE A 227 -7.67 30.62 -5.93
C ILE A 227 -8.20 29.31 -5.36
N GLU A 228 -8.42 28.34 -6.25
CA GLU A 228 -8.73 26.97 -5.88
C GLU A 228 -7.43 26.24 -5.54
N THR A 229 -7.27 25.85 -4.28
CA THR A 229 -6.08 25.13 -3.84
C THR A 229 -6.18 23.66 -4.24
N ARG A 230 -5.11 23.14 -4.82
CA ARG A 230 -5.03 21.75 -5.27
C ARG A 230 -3.74 21.09 -4.81
N ASP A 231 -3.80 19.81 -4.48
CA ASP A 231 -2.60 19.04 -4.14
C ASP A 231 -1.75 18.71 -5.38
N ALA A 232 -0.65 17.99 -5.20
CA ALA A 232 0.24 17.58 -6.30
C ALA A 232 -0.44 16.70 -7.36
N HIS A 233 -1.50 15.98 -6.98
CA HIS A 233 -2.27 15.08 -7.83
C HIS A 233 -3.48 15.76 -8.49
N GLY A 234 -3.76 17.02 -8.12
CA GLY A 234 -4.83 17.83 -8.70
C GLY A 234 -6.16 17.73 -7.96
N ASN A 235 -6.19 17.10 -6.77
CA ASN A 235 -7.36 17.05 -5.92
C ASN A 235 -7.59 18.42 -5.28
N VAL A 236 -8.85 18.84 -5.17
CA VAL A 236 -9.22 20.07 -4.48
C VAL A 236 -9.01 19.88 -2.98
N CYS A 237 -8.18 20.73 -2.37
CA CYS A 237 -7.95 20.66 -0.94
C CYS A 237 -9.19 21.17 -0.20
N THR A 238 -9.63 20.42 0.81
CA THR A 238 -10.81 20.77 1.62
C THR A 238 -10.36 21.26 3.00
N GLY A 239 -10.89 22.41 3.42
CA GLY A 239 -10.61 23.01 4.73
C GLY A 239 -9.41 23.97 4.76
N VAL A 240 -9.31 24.69 5.89
CA VAL A 240 -8.34 25.79 6.10
C VAL A 240 -6.98 25.28 6.60
N GLN A 241 -6.87 23.99 6.91
CA GLN A 241 -5.66 23.39 7.47
C GLN A 241 -4.61 23.23 6.36
N HIS A 242 -3.42 23.83 6.56
CA HIS A 242 -2.27 23.76 5.65
C HIS A 242 -2.38 24.54 4.33
N LEU A 243 -3.07 25.68 4.34
CA LEU A 243 -3.05 26.61 3.20
C LEU A 243 -1.64 27.17 2.93
N PRO A 244 -1.27 27.37 1.64
CA PRO A 244 0.01 27.95 1.28
C PRO A 244 0.07 29.41 1.71
N ASP A 245 1.23 29.85 2.20
CA ASP A 245 1.50 31.27 2.43
C ASP A 245 1.78 31.94 1.08
N LEU A 246 0.84 32.79 0.65
CA LEU A 246 0.83 33.40 -0.67
C LEU A 246 1.21 34.88 -0.59
N GLU A 247 2.16 35.27 -1.42
CA GLU A 247 2.51 36.66 -1.69
C GLU A 247 1.94 37.06 -3.05
N ILE A 248 1.05 38.05 -3.05
CA ILE A 248 0.38 38.54 -4.27
C ILE A 248 0.93 39.91 -4.62
N GLN A 249 1.49 40.04 -5.81
CA GLN A 249 2.02 41.29 -6.34
C GLN A 249 1.25 41.67 -7.60
N ILE A 250 0.49 42.76 -7.53
CA ILE A 250 -0.25 43.31 -8.67
C ILE A 250 0.48 44.55 -9.16
N THR A 251 1.02 44.49 -10.37
CA THR A 251 1.78 45.59 -11.00
C THR A 251 1.00 46.13 -12.19
N SER A 252 0.91 47.45 -12.35
CA SER A 252 0.35 48.07 -13.55
C SER A 252 1.46 48.61 -14.44
N ALA A 253 1.20 48.75 -15.74
CA ALA A 253 2.16 49.37 -16.66
C ALA A 253 2.37 50.88 -16.40
N SER A 254 1.49 51.53 -15.63
CA SER A 254 1.38 52.99 -15.55
C SER A 254 1.60 53.57 -14.14
N CYS A 255 1.70 52.75 -13.10
CA CYS A 255 1.97 53.23 -11.74
C CYS A 255 2.94 52.31 -10.96
N VAL A 256 3.94 52.95 -10.34
CA VAL A 256 4.80 52.37 -9.31
C VAL A 256 4.04 52.51 -7.98
N GLY A 257 3.16 51.57 -7.69
CA GLY A 257 2.36 51.57 -6.47
C GLY A 257 1.48 50.34 -6.46
N GLY A 258 1.86 49.34 -5.66
CA GLY A 258 1.16 48.07 -5.58
C GLY A 258 -0.30 48.26 -5.19
N VAL A 259 -1.20 47.51 -5.83
CA VAL A 259 -2.61 47.49 -5.45
C VAL A 259 -2.76 46.84 -4.08
N ALA A 260 -3.53 47.49 -3.19
CA ALA A 260 -3.88 46.90 -1.90
C ALA A 260 -4.68 45.61 -2.12
N HIS A 261 -4.26 44.53 -1.47
CA HIS A 261 -4.90 43.23 -1.57
C HIS A 261 -5.12 42.62 -0.19
N THR A 262 -6.21 41.87 -0.05
CA THR A 262 -6.50 41.06 1.14
C THR A 262 -6.79 39.64 0.70
N VAL A 263 -6.11 38.68 1.31
CA VAL A 263 -6.35 37.25 1.10
C VAL A 263 -7.14 36.71 2.29
N ALA A 264 -8.32 36.14 2.02
CA ALA A 264 -9.15 35.49 3.01
C ALA A 264 -9.29 33.99 2.66
N ALA A 265 -9.07 33.12 3.64
CA ALA A 265 -9.36 31.70 3.49
C ALA A 265 -10.86 31.45 3.65
N ARG A 266 -11.42 30.59 2.79
CA ARG A 266 -12.81 30.13 2.88
C ARG A 266 -12.87 28.74 3.50
N ASP A 267 -14.02 28.39 4.06
CA ASP A 267 -14.25 27.08 4.70
C ASP A 267 -14.13 25.90 3.71
N ASP A 268 -14.27 26.18 2.41
CA ASP A 268 -14.13 25.20 1.33
C ASP A 268 -12.66 24.93 0.90
N GLY A 269 -11.68 25.53 1.59
CA GLY A 269 -10.25 25.38 1.28
C GLY A 269 -9.74 26.25 0.14
N SER A 270 -10.61 27.06 -0.48
CA SER A 270 -10.18 28.06 -1.47
C SER A 270 -9.78 29.38 -0.81
N LEU A 271 -8.97 30.17 -1.53
CA LEU A 271 -8.55 31.51 -1.10
C LEU A 271 -9.29 32.56 -1.94
N GLU A 272 -9.87 33.54 -1.28
CA GLU A 272 -10.49 34.69 -1.92
C GLU A 272 -9.56 35.90 -1.78
N CYS A 273 -9.17 36.47 -2.92
CA CYS A 273 -8.27 37.61 -2.98
C CYS A 273 -9.04 38.81 -3.49
N SER A 274 -9.16 39.84 -2.65
CA SER A 274 -9.76 41.11 -3.03
C SER A 274 -8.69 42.14 -3.36
N TYR A 275 -8.94 42.98 -4.37
CA TYR A 275 -8.02 44.04 -4.80
C TYR A 275 -8.81 45.25 -5.30
N LEU A 276 -8.20 46.43 -5.25
CA LEU A 276 -8.81 47.70 -5.67
C LEU A 276 -7.92 48.43 -6.68
N ALA A 277 -8.30 48.40 -7.97
CA ALA A 277 -7.59 49.12 -9.01
C ALA A 277 -8.17 50.54 -9.16
N GLU A 278 -7.42 51.59 -8.80
CA GLU A 278 -7.92 52.97 -8.87
C GLU A 278 -7.98 53.52 -10.31
N LYS A 279 -7.09 53.04 -11.19
CA LYS A 279 -6.97 53.52 -12.58
C LYS A 279 -7.30 52.41 -13.57
N SER A 280 -7.92 52.78 -14.68
CA SER A 280 -8.08 51.88 -15.83
C SER A 280 -6.73 51.61 -16.48
N GLY A 281 -6.57 50.41 -17.05
CA GLY A 281 -5.31 49.99 -17.65
C GLY A 281 -5.10 48.48 -17.63
N LEU A 282 -3.95 48.04 -18.14
CA LEU A 282 -3.54 46.64 -18.10
C LEU A 282 -2.70 46.39 -16.85
N TYR A 283 -3.14 45.42 -16.05
CA TYR A 283 -2.48 44.98 -14.84
C TYR A 283 -1.92 43.56 -15.01
N ARG A 284 -0.81 43.30 -14.34
CA ARG A 284 -0.16 41.99 -14.28
C ARG A 284 -0.19 41.49 -12.84
N VAL A 285 -0.85 40.36 -12.64
CA VAL A 285 -1.01 39.73 -11.33
C VAL A 285 0.01 38.60 -11.20
N HIS A 286 1.03 38.85 -10.38
CA HIS A 286 2.02 37.89 -9.96
C HIS A 286 1.57 37.26 -8.63
N ILE A 287 1.53 35.93 -8.59
CA ILE A 287 1.12 35.18 -7.41
C ILE A 287 2.25 34.19 -7.13
N THR A 288 2.97 34.44 -6.05
CA THR A 288 4.09 33.62 -5.59
C THR A 288 3.77 33.01 -4.24
N CYS A 289 4.37 31.87 -3.96
CA CYS A 289 4.28 31.20 -2.68
C CYS A 289 5.68 31.07 -2.08
N SER A 290 5.83 31.47 -0.82
CA SER A 290 7.04 31.24 -0.04
C SER A 290 7.19 29.73 0.17
N SER A 291 8.38 29.19 -0.11
CA SER A 291 8.57 27.74 -0.32
C SER A 291 8.05 26.89 0.86
N GLN A 292 7.10 26.01 0.59
CA GLN A 292 6.66 24.97 1.54
C GLN A 292 7.77 23.88 1.64
N PRO A 293 8.15 23.44 2.85
CA PRO A 293 9.32 22.56 3.07
C PRO A 293 9.22 21.18 2.39
N GLU A 294 8.03 20.71 2.05
CA GLU A 294 7.78 19.40 1.43
C GLU A 294 7.31 19.48 -0.02
N CYS A 295 7.31 20.67 -0.64
CA CYS A 295 6.96 20.76 -2.05
C CYS A 295 8.06 20.06 -2.89
N PRO A 296 7.74 19.08 -3.74
CA PRO A 296 8.75 18.34 -4.52
C PRO A 296 9.49 19.21 -5.56
N PHE A 297 9.08 20.48 -5.71
CA PHE A 297 9.66 21.45 -6.63
C PHE A 297 10.64 22.38 -5.88
N ARG A 298 11.83 22.60 -6.47
CA ARG A 298 13.00 23.30 -5.88
C ARG A 298 12.63 24.53 -5.02
N LYS A 299 13.37 24.72 -3.91
CA LYS A 299 13.40 25.93 -3.09
C LYS A 299 13.64 27.18 -3.96
N GLY A 300 12.59 27.96 -4.16
CA GLY A 300 12.55 29.21 -4.92
C GLY A 300 11.13 29.78 -4.85
N ASN A 301 10.90 31.00 -5.34
CA ASN A 301 9.55 31.57 -5.40
C ASN A 301 8.68 30.70 -6.32
N LEU A 302 7.85 29.83 -5.73
CA LEU A 302 6.94 28.97 -6.50
C LEU A 302 5.82 29.85 -7.04
N VAL A 303 5.59 29.74 -8.34
CA VAL A 303 4.51 30.47 -9.01
C VAL A 303 3.22 29.67 -8.90
N VAL A 304 2.11 30.36 -8.59
CA VAL A 304 0.79 29.73 -8.45
C VAL A 304 0.12 29.57 -9.81
N GLY A 305 -0.27 28.35 -10.15
CA GLY A 305 -0.92 28.02 -11.41
C GLY A 305 -0.14 28.47 -12.64
N SER A 306 -0.76 29.29 -13.47
CA SER A 306 -0.19 29.87 -14.70
C SER A 306 0.23 31.33 -14.53
N SER A 307 0.45 31.80 -13.30
CA SER A 307 0.90 33.16 -13.04
C SER A 307 2.20 33.44 -13.84
N PRO A 308 2.42 34.66 -14.35
CA PRO A 308 1.57 35.84 -14.19
C PRO A 308 0.32 35.88 -15.08
N TYR A 309 -0.74 36.48 -14.54
CA TYR A 309 -2.01 36.69 -15.25
C TYR A 309 -2.16 38.14 -15.71
N SER A 310 -2.67 38.32 -16.92
CA SER A 310 -3.05 39.64 -17.45
C SER A 310 -4.50 39.95 -17.09
N LEU A 311 -4.73 41.14 -16.53
CA LEU A 311 -6.03 41.65 -16.11
C LEU A 311 -6.29 43.00 -16.80
N LYS A 312 -7.47 43.15 -17.42
CA LYS A 312 -7.86 44.39 -18.10
C LYS A 312 -8.83 45.17 -17.20
N VAL A 313 -8.40 46.32 -16.69
CA VAL A 313 -9.25 47.18 -15.87
C VAL A 313 -9.87 48.26 -16.75
N VAL A 314 -11.18 48.25 -16.89
CA VAL A 314 -11.93 49.25 -17.66
C VAL A 314 -12.28 50.45 -16.79
N ALA A 315 -12.38 51.64 -17.38
CA ALA A 315 -12.84 52.82 -16.66
C ALA A 315 -14.31 52.61 -16.25
N GLY A 316 -14.61 52.77 -14.97
CA GLY A 316 -16.00 52.83 -14.51
C GLY A 316 -16.72 53.98 -15.21
N VAL A 317 -18.00 53.80 -15.53
CA VAL A 317 -18.84 54.90 -16.06
C VAL A 317 -19.20 55.82 -14.91
N THR A 318 -18.20 56.52 -14.39
CA THR A 318 -18.37 57.75 -13.62
C THR A 318 -17.49 58.77 -14.34
N GLY A 319 -18.16 59.72 -14.98
CA GLY A 319 -17.54 60.63 -15.92
C GLY A 319 -16.40 61.41 -15.27
N GLU A 320 -15.27 61.50 -15.99
CA GLU A 320 -14.68 62.77 -16.37
C GLU A 320 -13.51 62.55 -17.34
N THR A 321 -13.73 63.03 -18.57
CA THR A 321 -12.82 63.61 -19.55
C THR A 321 -11.44 62.99 -19.82
N GLN A 322 -11.31 62.57 -21.09
CA GLN A 322 -10.09 62.66 -21.90
C GLN A 322 -9.30 63.95 -21.64
N ALA A 323 -8.02 63.82 -21.29
CA ALA A 323 -6.90 64.57 -21.87
C ALA A 323 -5.60 64.12 -21.19
N GLU A 324 -4.49 64.22 -21.95
CA GLU A 324 -3.08 64.06 -21.52
C GLU A 324 -2.60 62.59 -21.42
N ALA A 325 -1.54 62.15 -22.08
CA ALA A 325 -0.61 62.80 -22.99
C ALA A 325 0.13 61.70 -23.78
N GLU A 326 0.11 61.79 -25.12
CA GLU A 326 1.21 61.31 -25.95
C GLU A 326 2.41 62.22 -25.70
N ALA A 327 3.51 61.68 -25.16
CA ALA A 327 4.88 62.13 -25.41
C ALA A 327 5.87 61.33 -24.55
N SER A 328 6.75 60.57 -25.20
CA SER A 328 8.20 60.51 -24.90
C SER A 328 8.79 59.24 -25.51
N SER A 329 9.21 59.38 -26.76
CA SER A 329 10.23 58.54 -27.39
C SER A 329 11.56 58.65 -26.63
N GLY A 330 12.15 57.52 -26.27
CA GLY A 330 13.52 57.44 -25.78
C GLY A 330 14.07 56.03 -26.00
N GLU A 331 14.91 55.88 -27.02
CA GLU A 331 15.81 54.73 -27.16
C GLU A 331 16.76 54.70 -25.96
N GLU A 332 16.75 53.61 -25.19
CA GLU A 332 17.82 53.29 -24.24
C GLU A 332 18.58 52.05 -24.70
N VAL A 333 19.90 52.21 -24.61
CA VAL A 333 20.98 51.40 -25.14
C VAL A 333 20.99 50.00 -24.49
N VAL A 334 21.00 48.96 -25.32
CA VAL A 334 21.25 47.58 -24.89
C VAL A 334 22.73 47.46 -24.54
N GLU A 335 23.07 47.61 -23.25
CA GLU A 335 24.38 47.23 -22.73
C GLU A 335 24.52 45.69 -22.71
N ASP A 336 25.63 45.25 -23.29
CA ASP A 336 26.01 43.88 -23.59
C ASP A 336 26.25 43.05 -22.31
N LEU A 337 25.21 42.34 -21.87
CA LEU A 337 25.25 41.40 -20.74
C LEU A 337 25.98 40.08 -21.06
N VAL A 338 26.42 39.85 -22.30
CA VAL A 338 27.13 38.61 -22.68
C VAL A 338 28.60 38.68 -22.23
N ALA A 339 29.24 39.85 -22.36
CA ALA A 339 30.63 40.05 -21.91
C ALA A 339 30.83 39.93 -20.38
N LYS A 340 29.76 40.13 -19.59
CA LYS A 340 29.81 40.04 -18.13
C LYS A 340 29.70 38.60 -17.61
N TRP A 341 29.12 37.69 -18.39
CA TRP A 341 28.96 36.27 -18.05
C TRP A 341 30.16 35.41 -18.47
N GLU A 342 30.87 35.77 -19.53
CA GLU A 342 32.09 35.06 -19.96
C GLU A 342 33.28 35.25 -18.98
N SER A 343 33.33 36.38 -18.26
CA SER A 343 34.34 36.65 -17.22
C SER A 343 34.15 35.81 -15.94
N ILE A 344 32.90 35.48 -15.60
CA ILE A 344 32.56 34.69 -14.40
C ILE A 344 32.84 33.20 -14.65
N ALA A 345 32.54 32.70 -15.85
CA ALA A 345 32.81 31.31 -16.23
C ALA A 345 34.31 30.97 -16.33
N GLN A 346 35.16 31.95 -16.64
CA GLN A 346 36.62 31.77 -16.70
C GLN A 346 37.32 31.78 -15.34
N CYS A 347 36.65 32.24 -14.28
CA CYS A 347 37.19 32.22 -12.91
C CYS A 347 36.88 30.92 -12.15
N GLU A 348 35.89 30.12 -12.57
CA GLU A 348 35.50 28.87 -11.89
C GLU A 348 36.14 27.59 -12.47
N TYR A 349 36.86 27.67 -13.59
CA TYR A 349 37.49 26.50 -14.23
C TYR A 349 39.02 26.41 -14.10
N SER A 350 39.65 27.13 -13.16
CA SER A 350 41.11 27.12 -12.98
C SER A 350 41.62 26.72 -11.59
N ALA A 351 40.81 26.08 -10.75
CA ALA A 351 41.30 25.54 -9.49
C ALA A 351 40.73 24.14 -9.19
N ILE A 352 41.66 23.19 -9.13
CA ILE A 352 41.66 21.88 -8.46
C ILE A 352 41.72 20.72 -9.45
N ASP A 353 42.97 20.44 -9.84
CA ASP A 353 43.43 19.12 -10.25
C ASP A 353 44.65 18.75 -9.37
N GLY A 354 44.75 17.48 -8.99
CA GLY A 354 46.02 16.87 -8.59
C GLY A 354 46.14 16.21 -7.20
N LYS A 355 46.09 14.85 -7.23
CA LYS A 355 46.75 13.79 -6.40
C LYS A 355 45.73 12.78 -5.91
N ASP A 356 45.71 11.50 -6.29
CA ASP A 356 46.65 10.52 -6.86
C ASP A 356 47.84 10.13 -5.97
N ASP A 357 47.56 9.19 -5.07
CA ASP A 357 48.48 8.31 -4.38
C ASP A 357 47.73 7.03 -3.93
N GLY A 358 48.08 5.90 -4.55
CA GLY A 358 47.66 4.57 -4.12
C GLY A 358 48.45 4.05 -2.91
N TRP A 359 48.00 2.91 -2.37
CA TRP A 359 48.77 1.68 -2.09
C TRP A 359 47.92 0.69 -1.27
N ASP A 360 48.05 -0.59 -1.64
CA ASP A 360 47.52 -1.79 -1.00
C ASP A 360 47.76 -1.86 0.52
N SER A 361 46.80 -2.39 1.28
CA SER A 361 47.04 -3.43 2.31
C SER A 361 45.73 -3.99 2.87
N ASP A 362 45.37 -5.21 2.47
CA ASP A 362 44.58 -6.12 3.32
C ASP A 362 45.41 -6.48 4.58
N PRO A 363 44.74 -6.69 5.72
CA PRO A 363 44.83 -8.03 6.30
C PRO A 363 43.49 -8.58 6.83
N GLU A 364 43.38 -9.90 6.73
CA GLU A 364 42.36 -10.75 7.33
C GLU A 364 42.16 -10.45 8.84
N GLU A 365 40.92 -10.11 9.21
CA GLU A 365 40.41 -10.31 10.57
C GLU A 365 39.14 -11.17 10.50
N ALA A 366 39.16 -12.24 11.29
CA ALA A 366 38.10 -13.25 11.37
C ALA A 366 36.74 -12.60 11.66
N GLN A 367 35.76 -12.86 10.81
CA GLN A 367 34.39 -12.41 11.01
C GLN A 367 33.80 -13.09 12.26
N GLU A 368 33.57 -12.32 13.32
CA GLU A 368 32.64 -12.70 14.39
C GLU A 368 31.29 -13.00 13.73
N THR A 369 30.75 -14.19 14.01
CA THR A 369 29.44 -14.57 13.47
C THR A 369 28.35 -13.71 14.12
N ALA A 370 27.26 -13.44 13.38
CA ALA A 370 26.13 -12.64 13.87
C ALA A 370 25.57 -13.12 15.23
N GLN A 371 25.82 -14.39 15.57
CA GLN A 371 25.45 -15.03 16.82
C GLN A 371 26.31 -14.57 18.01
N GLU A 372 27.61 -14.36 17.82
CA GLU A 372 28.55 -13.90 18.87
C GLU A 372 28.30 -12.43 19.24
N LYS A 373 27.92 -11.61 18.25
CA LYS A 373 27.52 -10.22 18.47
C LYS A 373 26.24 -10.10 19.31
N TYR A 374 25.27 -10.99 19.09
CA TYR A 374 23.98 -11.00 19.81
C TYR A 374 24.12 -11.46 21.27
N ILE A 375 24.94 -12.49 21.53
CA ILE A 375 25.18 -13.03 22.89
C ILE A 375 25.89 -12.01 23.79
N ARG A 376 26.80 -11.20 23.23
CA ARG A 376 27.49 -10.13 23.97
C ARG A 376 26.56 -8.99 24.37
N GLU A 377 25.55 -8.70 23.56
CA GLU A 377 24.62 -7.59 23.79
C GLU A 377 23.49 -7.95 24.78
N HIS A 378 23.24 -9.25 25.06
CA HIS A 378 22.11 -9.71 25.89
C HIS A 378 22.51 -10.79 26.94
N PRO A 379 23.32 -10.47 27.96
CA PRO A 379 23.85 -11.44 28.92
C PRO A 379 22.82 -12.02 29.92
N GLY A 380 21.53 -11.66 29.80
CA GLY A 380 20.44 -12.10 30.69
C GLY A 380 19.37 -12.95 30.03
N VAL A 381 19.52 -13.31 28.74
CA VAL A 381 18.55 -14.14 28.01
C VAL A 381 18.95 -15.60 28.17
N ALA A 382 18.10 -16.39 28.84
CA ALA A 382 18.30 -17.84 28.94
C ALA A 382 18.20 -18.46 27.54
N VAL A 383 19.30 -19.06 27.09
CA VAL A 383 19.33 -19.87 25.87
C VAL A 383 18.51 -21.13 26.16
N VAL A 384 17.34 -21.24 25.56
CA VAL A 384 16.50 -22.44 25.60
C VAL A 384 16.90 -23.31 24.40
N ASP A 385 17.36 -24.53 24.68
CA ASP A 385 17.97 -25.48 23.73
C ASP A 385 17.01 -26.06 22.65
N ASN A 386 15.84 -25.48 22.40
CA ASN A 386 14.82 -26.06 21.50
C ASN A 386 14.40 -25.18 20.29
N LEU A 387 15.25 -24.25 19.85
CA LEU A 387 15.00 -23.46 18.62
C LEU A 387 15.39 -24.19 17.32
N GLU A 388 16.12 -25.30 17.40
CA GLU A 388 16.58 -26.05 16.21
C GLU A 388 15.46 -26.79 15.44
N ASP A 389 14.28 -26.94 16.05
CA ASP A 389 13.16 -27.65 15.43
C ASP A 389 12.24 -26.73 14.60
N MET A 390 12.18 -25.42 14.87
CA MET A 390 11.33 -24.51 14.09
C MET A 390 11.90 -24.20 12.70
N TRP A 391 13.22 -24.00 12.60
CA TRP A 391 13.87 -23.75 11.32
C TRP A 391 13.85 -25.01 10.42
N ARG A 392 14.01 -26.19 11.02
CA ARG A 392 13.87 -27.48 10.32
C ARG A 392 12.45 -27.73 9.82
N VAL A 393 11.43 -27.33 10.58
CA VAL A 393 10.03 -27.40 10.14
C VAL A 393 9.78 -26.44 8.98
N GLY A 394 10.29 -25.21 9.03
CA GLY A 394 10.19 -24.26 7.91
C GLY A 394 10.88 -24.76 6.63
N LEU A 395 12.08 -25.31 6.75
CA LEU A 395 12.84 -25.87 5.62
C LEU A 395 12.11 -27.08 5.01
N TYR A 396 11.63 -27.99 5.86
CA TYR A 396 10.88 -29.17 5.43
C TYR A 396 9.54 -28.79 4.78
N GLN A 397 8.87 -27.74 5.27
CA GLN A 397 7.65 -27.20 4.66
C GLN A 397 7.91 -26.61 3.27
N GLN A 398 9.02 -25.88 3.07
CA GLN A 398 9.42 -25.40 1.75
C GLN A 398 9.75 -26.55 0.78
N GLU A 399 10.46 -27.57 1.25
CA GLU A 399 10.77 -28.76 0.46
C GLU A 399 9.51 -29.55 0.07
N LYS A 400 8.55 -29.68 0.98
CA LYS A 400 7.25 -30.33 0.71
C LYS A 400 6.38 -29.51 -0.24
N LYS A 401 6.27 -28.18 -0.06
CA LYS A 401 5.59 -27.29 -1.01
C LYS A 401 6.20 -27.39 -2.40
N ALA A 402 7.53 -27.48 -2.50
CA ALA A 402 8.22 -27.69 -3.78
C ALA A 402 7.93 -29.07 -4.39
N PHE A 403 7.82 -30.12 -3.56
CA PHE A 403 7.46 -31.46 -4.01
C PHE A 403 6.02 -31.53 -4.53
N GLU A 404 5.06 -30.98 -3.77
CA GLU A 404 3.66 -30.92 -4.16
C GLU A 404 3.46 -30.07 -5.42
N ARG A 405 4.20 -28.96 -5.56
CA ARG A 405 4.18 -28.15 -6.79
C ARG A 405 4.68 -28.95 -7.99
N LYS A 406 5.79 -29.69 -7.85
CA LYS A 406 6.29 -30.59 -8.89
C LYS A 406 5.29 -31.70 -9.23
N GLU A 407 4.56 -32.22 -8.25
CA GLU A 407 3.55 -33.24 -8.49
C GLU A 407 2.31 -32.67 -9.19
N LYS A 408 1.85 -31.48 -8.80
CA LYS A 408 0.79 -30.73 -9.50
C LYS A 408 1.20 -30.36 -10.92
N GLU A 409 2.43 -29.90 -11.15
CA GLU A 409 2.98 -29.63 -12.48
C GLU A 409 3.02 -30.88 -13.35
N LYS A 410 3.43 -32.04 -12.80
CA LYS A 410 3.39 -33.33 -13.51
C LYS A 410 1.97 -33.77 -13.83
N LYS A 411 1.02 -33.65 -12.89
CA LYS A 411 -0.40 -33.95 -13.12
C LYS A 411 -0.99 -33.03 -14.19
N LEU A 412 -0.68 -31.73 -14.13
CA LEU A 412 -1.11 -30.74 -15.10
C LEU A 412 -0.52 -31.03 -16.48
N ALA A 413 0.77 -31.39 -16.57
CA ALA A 413 1.41 -31.78 -17.82
C ALA A 413 0.80 -33.07 -18.41
N MET A 414 0.49 -34.05 -17.56
CA MET A 414 -0.20 -35.28 -17.98
C MET A 414 -1.63 -34.99 -18.47
N LEU A 415 -2.35 -34.09 -17.79
CA LEU A 415 -3.68 -33.62 -18.20
C LEU A 415 -3.61 -32.85 -19.52
N LYS A 416 -2.67 -31.91 -19.68
CA LYS A 416 -2.44 -31.19 -20.94
C LYS A 416 -2.11 -32.14 -22.09
N LYS A 417 -1.23 -33.11 -21.86
CA LYS A 417 -0.91 -34.14 -22.86
C LYS A 417 -2.12 -34.98 -23.23
N ARG A 418 -2.92 -35.42 -22.24
CA ARG A 418 -4.20 -36.11 -22.50
C ARG A 418 -5.19 -35.24 -23.27
N LEU A 419 -5.21 -33.93 -23.02
CA LEU A 419 -6.08 -32.99 -23.70
C LEU A 419 -5.62 -32.78 -25.15
N GLU A 420 -4.32 -32.69 -25.40
CA GLU A 420 -3.72 -32.64 -26.75
C GLU A 420 -3.91 -33.95 -27.52
N GLU A 421 -3.86 -35.11 -26.85
CA GLU A 421 -4.16 -36.42 -27.47
C GLU A 421 -5.66 -36.55 -27.79
N ARG A 422 -6.55 -35.98 -26.97
CA ARG A 422 -8.00 -36.05 -27.14
C ARG A 422 -8.54 -35.00 -28.12
N TYR A 423 -7.84 -33.88 -28.23
CA TYR A 423 -8.13 -32.78 -29.14
C TYR A 423 -6.83 -32.34 -29.82
N PRO A 424 -6.29 -33.15 -30.76
CA PRO A 424 -5.14 -32.72 -31.54
C PRO A 424 -5.52 -31.44 -32.27
N SER A 425 -4.78 -30.38 -32.01
CA SER A 425 -4.94 -29.08 -32.65
C SER A 425 -4.96 -29.31 -34.15
N ARG A 426 -6.14 -29.11 -34.77
CA ARG A 426 -6.30 -29.12 -36.23
C ARG A 426 -5.41 -28.01 -36.76
N GLY A 427 -4.22 -28.41 -37.22
CA GLY A 427 -3.32 -27.54 -37.95
C GLY A 427 -4.07 -26.88 -39.08
N SER A 428 -3.85 -25.57 -39.23
CA SER A 428 -4.37 -24.75 -40.30
C SER A 428 -4.08 -25.40 -41.66
N ALA A 429 -5.11 -25.92 -42.30
CA ALA A 429 -5.15 -26.18 -43.72
C ALA A 429 -6.47 -25.58 -44.23
N GLY A 430 -6.36 -24.68 -45.19
CA GLY A 430 -7.40 -23.73 -45.57
C GLY A 430 -8.59 -24.32 -46.32
N THR A 431 -9.58 -23.42 -46.47
CA THR A 431 -10.49 -23.27 -47.61
C THR A 431 -11.21 -24.52 -48.09
N GLU A 432 -12.50 -24.64 -47.77
CA GLU A 432 -13.62 -24.40 -48.71
C GLU A 432 -14.96 -24.84 -48.10
N ASP A 433 -15.92 -23.91 -48.08
CA ASP A 433 -17.36 -24.17 -48.04
C ASP A 433 -17.77 -24.93 -49.33
N PRO A 434 -18.79 -25.82 -49.30
CA PRO A 434 -20.17 -25.33 -49.43
C PRO A 434 -21.27 -26.12 -48.67
N SER A 435 -22.20 -25.34 -48.11
CA SER A 435 -23.69 -25.36 -48.10
C SER A 435 -24.52 -26.66 -48.33
N PRO A 436 -25.86 -26.65 -48.10
CA PRO A 436 -26.50 -27.52 -47.10
C PRO A 436 -27.33 -28.64 -47.75
N GLY A 437 -27.47 -29.77 -47.06
CA GLY A 437 -28.28 -30.90 -47.51
C GLY A 437 -28.96 -31.56 -46.32
N GLU A 438 -30.29 -31.54 -46.38
CA GLU A 438 -31.27 -32.12 -45.47
C GLU A 438 -31.03 -33.62 -45.24
N GLU A 439 -31.19 -34.08 -44.01
CA GLU A 439 -31.86 -35.36 -43.74
C GLU A 439 -32.35 -35.41 -42.29
N GLU A 440 -33.68 -35.45 -42.17
CA GLU A 440 -34.43 -35.71 -40.95
C GLU A 440 -34.17 -37.14 -40.45
N ALA A 441 -33.99 -37.29 -39.13
CA ALA A 441 -34.35 -38.51 -38.42
C ALA A 441 -34.73 -38.15 -36.98
N ASP A 442 -36.03 -38.18 -36.74
CA ASP A 442 -36.68 -38.10 -35.44
C ASP A 442 -36.14 -39.14 -34.46
N PHE A 443 -35.91 -38.75 -33.20
CA PHE A 443 -36.61 -39.39 -32.08
C PHE A 443 -36.55 -38.56 -30.79
N GLU A 444 -37.70 -38.56 -30.14
CA GLU A 444 -38.14 -37.82 -28.95
C GLU A 444 -37.35 -38.15 -27.67
N GLY A 445 -37.39 -37.22 -26.69
CA GLY A 445 -37.31 -37.59 -25.28
C GLY A 445 -36.56 -36.61 -24.39
N ASP A 446 -37.29 -35.60 -23.92
CA ASP A 446 -37.24 -34.99 -22.58
C ASP A 446 -35.91 -34.50 -21.97
N GLY A 447 -35.98 -33.24 -21.54
CA GLY A 447 -35.71 -32.96 -20.13
C GLY A 447 -34.34 -32.43 -19.78
N ILE A 448 -34.26 -31.10 -19.80
CA ILE A 448 -33.32 -30.25 -19.06
C ILE A 448 -33.00 -30.82 -17.66
N SER A 449 -31.72 -30.98 -17.32
CA SER A 449 -31.14 -30.31 -16.14
C SER A 449 -29.61 -30.36 -16.17
N CYS A 450 -29.03 -29.16 -16.17
CA CYS A 450 -27.64 -28.89 -15.84
C CYS A 450 -27.29 -29.35 -14.41
N LEU A 451 -25.98 -29.53 -14.19
CA LEU A 451 -25.26 -29.77 -12.92
C LEU A 451 -25.05 -31.25 -12.56
N ASP A 452 -23.85 -31.75 -12.88
CA ASP A 452 -22.81 -32.10 -11.90
C ASP A 452 -21.42 -32.17 -12.57
#